data_AF-A0A535NSI6-F1
#
_entry.id   AF-A0A535NSI6-F1
#
_cell.length_a   1.000
_cell.length_b   1.000
_cell.length_c   1.000
_cell.angle_alpha   90.00
_cell.angle_beta   90.00
_cell.angle_gamma   90.00
#
_symmetry.space_group_name_H-M   'P 1'
#
loop_
_entity.id
_entity.type
_entity.pdbx_description
1 polymer ?
#
loop_
_entity_poly.entity_id
_entity_poly.type
_entity_poly.pdbx_seq_one_letter_code
_entity_poly.pdbx_strand_id
1 'polypeptide(L)'
;MSACISTKQVHQRGLKVLDHLLLSYYIYEGKLVIFAITAEDLIVHEDPDGLAQLEYLLPLLHAHLQPQGWPDVLHPPQQLIRRLLKKLYDLLISPAIPLLPSPAGHLTIVPYGPLHQLPFHALYDGSRFLIEDYQMNYLPASSLLVHLGMQNDKQNGDSASAEISAAHPLVLAYSDDGHLLRVHDEAR
;
A
#
# COMPACT_ATOMS: atom_id res chain seq x y z
N MET A 1 -20.31 -16.61 -58.97
CA MET A 1 -18.88 -16.34 -58.68
C MET A 1 -18.87 -15.39 -57.48
N SER A 2 -18.89 -15.83 -56.22
CA SER A 2 -17.92 -16.60 -55.39
C SER A 2 -16.60 -15.90 -55.07
N ALA A 3 -16.30 -15.92 -53.75
CA ALA A 3 -15.06 -15.66 -52.97
C ALA A 3 -14.70 -14.18 -52.71
N CYS A 4 -14.56 -13.63 -51.49
CA CYS A 4 -14.13 -14.06 -50.13
C CYS A 4 -12.61 -13.98 -49.83
N ILE A 5 -12.31 -13.48 -48.61
CA ILE A 5 -11.07 -13.52 -47.77
C ILE A 5 -10.16 -12.26 -47.86
N SER A 6 -10.10 -11.38 -46.83
CA SER A 6 -9.31 -11.41 -45.55
C SER A 6 -7.79 -11.27 -45.79
N THR A 7 -6.91 -10.61 -45.04
CA THR A 7 -6.84 -10.03 -43.69
C THR A 7 -5.51 -9.24 -43.65
N LYS A 8 -5.36 -8.22 -42.80
CA LYS A 8 -4.12 -8.06 -42.01
C LYS A 8 -4.41 -7.21 -40.77
N GLN A 9 -4.63 -7.91 -39.66
CA GLN A 9 -4.57 -7.37 -38.31
C GLN A 9 -3.15 -6.88 -38.02
N VAL A 10 -3.04 -5.70 -37.41
CA VAL A 10 -1.84 -5.29 -36.69
C VAL A 10 -2.00 -5.80 -35.26
N HIS A 11 -1.13 -6.74 -34.87
CA HIS A 11 -1.15 -7.39 -33.57
C HIS A 11 -0.45 -6.50 -32.53
N GLN A 12 -1.28 -5.92 -31.65
CA GLN A 12 -1.12 -5.70 -30.21
C GLN A 12 0.30 -5.73 -29.60
N ARG A 13 0.66 -4.64 -28.91
CA ARG A 13 1.16 -4.71 -27.54
C ARG A 13 0.19 -3.92 -26.66
N GLY A 14 -0.84 -4.61 -26.17
CA GLY A 14 -1.70 -4.09 -25.13
C GLY A 14 -0.88 -3.91 -23.87
N LEU A 15 -0.45 -2.68 -23.59
CA LEU A 15 -0.13 -2.30 -22.23
C LEU A 15 -1.46 -2.41 -21.49
N LYS A 16 -1.62 -3.45 -20.67
CA LYS A 16 -2.75 -3.57 -19.73
C LYS A 16 -2.85 -2.20 -19.07
N VAL A 17 -3.98 -1.51 -19.20
CA VAL A 17 -4.26 -0.33 -18.37
C VAL A 17 -4.06 -0.83 -16.95
N LEU A 18 -3.02 -0.33 -16.29
CA LEU A 18 -2.70 -0.74 -14.93
C LEU A 18 -3.85 -0.22 -14.09
N ASP A 19 -4.69 -1.12 -13.58
CA ASP A 19 -5.75 -0.81 -12.64
C ASP A 19 -5.09 -0.44 -11.30
N HIS A 20 -4.77 0.85 -11.18
CA HIS A 20 -3.88 1.38 -10.16
C HIS A 20 -4.51 2.62 -9.52
N LEU A 21 -4.70 2.53 -8.21
CA LEU A 21 -5.08 3.66 -7.36
C LEU A 21 -3.87 4.11 -6.53
N LEU A 22 -3.61 5.42 -6.53
CA LEU A 22 -2.75 6.07 -5.54
C LEU A 22 -3.62 6.76 -4.49
N LEU A 23 -3.38 6.42 -3.22
CA LEU A 23 -3.93 7.10 -2.06
C LEU A 23 -2.84 7.93 -1.39
N SER A 24 -2.96 9.26 -1.51
CA SER A 24 -2.09 10.20 -0.81
C SER A 24 -2.81 10.84 0.35
N TYR A 25 -2.15 10.85 1.50
CA TYR A 25 -2.67 11.45 2.71
C TYR A 25 -1.94 12.75 3.00
N TYR A 26 -2.63 13.70 3.60
CA TYR A 26 -2.07 14.96 4.07
C TYR A 26 -2.82 15.43 5.31
N ILE A 27 -2.15 16.13 6.21
CA ILE A 27 -2.79 16.75 7.38
C ILE A 27 -2.61 18.26 7.29
N TYR A 28 -3.71 19.00 7.35
CA TYR A 28 -3.73 20.46 7.28
C TYR A 28 -4.71 21.03 8.29
N GLU A 29 -4.25 21.91 9.18
CA GLU A 29 -5.08 22.54 10.23
C GLU A 29 -5.92 21.52 11.05
N GLY A 30 -5.35 20.34 11.33
CA GLY A 30 -6.05 19.26 12.05
C GLY A 30 -7.00 18.43 11.20
N LYS A 31 -7.22 18.80 9.93
CA LYS A 31 -8.01 18.02 8.99
C LYS A 31 -7.16 16.94 8.34
N LEU A 32 -7.73 15.78 8.13
CA LEU A 32 -7.16 14.75 7.26
C LEU A 32 -7.68 14.96 5.84
N VAL A 33 -6.77 15.08 4.90
CA VAL A 33 -7.08 15.17 3.47
C VAL A 33 -6.58 13.90 2.78
N ILE A 34 -7.46 13.27 2.00
CA ILE A 34 -7.20 12.04 1.27
C ILE A 34 -7.40 12.32 -0.21
N PHE A 35 -6.36 12.09 -0.99
CA PHE A 35 -6.38 12.17 -2.45
C PHE A 35 -6.37 10.75 -3.01
N ALA A 36 -7.46 10.36 -3.65
CA ALA A 36 -7.59 9.12 -4.39
C ALA A 36 -7.44 9.42 -5.89
N ILE A 37 -6.36 8.91 -6.47
CA ILE A 37 -5.91 9.31 -7.81
C ILE A 37 -5.75 8.06 -8.69
N THR A 38 -6.44 8.03 -9.82
CA THR A 38 -6.21 7.06 -10.90
C THR A 38 -5.65 7.79 -12.13
N ALA A 39 -5.48 7.08 -13.24
CA ALA A 39 -5.09 7.72 -14.50
C ALA A 39 -6.18 8.67 -15.06
N GLU A 40 -7.44 8.46 -14.66
CA GLU A 40 -8.61 9.11 -15.27
C GLU A 40 -9.34 10.04 -14.28
N ASP A 41 -9.31 9.70 -12.99
CA ASP A 41 -10.12 10.34 -11.96
C ASP A 41 -9.30 10.78 -10.74
N LEU A 42 -9.82 11.82 -10.08
CA LEU A 42 -9.32 12.33 -8.79
C LEU A 42 -10.52 12.55 -7.86
N ILE A 43 -10.51 11.88 -6.71
CA ILE A 43 -11.40 12.18 -5.59
C ILE A 43 -10.58 12.78 -4.47
N VAL A 44 -11.06 13.90 -3.93
CA VAL A 44 -10.51 14.53 -2.72
C VAL A 44 -11.54 14.41 -1.62
N HIS A 45 -11.13 13.85 -0.49
CA HIS A 45 -11.94 13.78 0.71
C HIS A 45 -11.26 14.53 1.84
N GLU A 46 -12.02 15.35 2.56
CA GLU A 46 -11.57 16.07 3.75
C GLU A 46 -12.38 15.63 4.95
N ASP A 47 -11.69 15.16 5.99
CA ASP A 47 -12.26 14.91 7.30
C ASP A 47 -11.75 15.99 8.28
N PRO A 48 -12.62 16.92 8.71
CA PRO A 48 -12.25 17.98 9.64
C PRO A 48 -11.70 17.49 10.98
N ASP A 49 -12.14 16.32 11.44
CA ASP A 49 -11.77 15.72 12.72
C ASP A 49 -10.69 14.64 12.55
N GLY A 50 -10.16 14.47 11.33
CA GLY A 50 -9.31 13.33 10.98
C GLY A 50 -8.03 13.24 11.80
N LEU A 51 -7.35 14.35 12.12
CA LEU A 51 -6.17 14.30 12.99
C LEU A 51 -6.54 13.82 14.39
N ALA A 52 -7.59 14.38 15.00
CA ALA A 52 -8.03 14.00 16.34
C ALA A 52 -8.45 12.52 16.41
N GLN A 53 -9.13 12.03 15.36
CA GLN A 53 -9.46 10.61 15.24
C GLN A 53 -8.21 9.73 15.13
N LEU A 54 -7.20 10.12 14.36
CA LEU A 54 -5.95 9.39 14.23
C LEU A 54 -5.14 9.40 15.53
N GLU A 55 -5.05 10.54 16.21
CA GLU A 55 -4.39 10.69 17.51
C GLU A 55 -5.06 9.85 18.61
N TYR A 56 -6.35 9.56 18.46
CA TYR A 56 -7.04 8.63 19.34
C TYR A 56 -6.84 7.15 18.93
N LEU A 57 -7.03 6.82 17.65
CA LEU A 57 -7.06 5.43 17.18
C LEU A 57 -5.67 4.79 17.08
N LEU A 58 -4.65 5.53 16.62
CA LEU A 58 -3.33 4.97 16.38
C LEU A 58 -2.62 4.56 17.67
N PRO A 59 -2.59 5.36 18.76
CA PRO A 59 -1.99 4.92 20.01
C PRO A 59 -2.70 3.70 20.61
N LEU A 60 -4.03 3.65 20.51
CA LEU A 60 -4.80 2.49 20.94
C LEU A 60 -4.45 1.25 20.13
N LEU A 61 -4.31 1.36 18.81
CA LEU A 61 -3.86 0.25 17.98
C LEU A 61 -2.46 -0.21 18.40
N HIS A 62 -1.50 0.69 18.49
CA HIS A 62 -0.11 0.36 18.85
C HIS A 62 -0.04 -0.37 20.20
N ALA A 63 -0.75 0.11 21.22
CA ALA A 63 -0.79 -0.55 22.52
C ALA A 63 -1.31 -1.99 22.44
N HIS A 64 -2.28 -2.27 21.56
CA HIS A 64 -2.83 -3.62 21.37
C HIS A 64 -2.01 -4.50 20.43
N LEU A 65 -1.03 -3.94 19.71
CA LEU A 65 -0.09 -4.71 18.90
C LEU A 65 1.17 -5.10 19.68
N GLN A 66 1.42 -4.47 20.82
CA GLN A 66 2.56 -4.80 21.69
C GLN A 66 2.29 -6.08 22.50
N PRO A 67 3.07 -7.16 22.29
CA PRO A 67 2.87 -8.43 22.99
C PRO A 67 2.98 -8.31 24.51
N GLN A 68 3.75 -7.34 25.01
CA GLN A 68 3.93 -7.09 26.45
C GLN A 68 2.63 -6.65 27.13
N GLY A 69 1.67 -6.09 26.39
CA GLY A 69 0.37 -5.66 26.90
C GLY A 69 -0.73 -6.72 26.77
N TRP A 70 -0.44 -7.90 26.22
CA TRP A 70 -1.46 -8.92 26.00
C TRP A 70 -1.75 -9.70 27.30
N PRO A 71 -3.04 -9.97 27.61
CA PRO A 71 -3.41 -10.84 28.74
C PRO A 71 -2.82 -12.25 28.60
N ASP A 72 -2.68 -12.70 27.35
CA ASP A 72 -2.06 -13.96 26.97
C ASP A 72 -1.30 -13.75 25.66
N VAL A 73 0.02 -14.00 25.68
CA VAL A 73 0.90 -13.83 24.51
C VAL A 73 0.50 -14.77 23.36
N LEU A 74 -0.08 -15.93 23.67
CA LEU A 74 -0.55 -16.90 22.68
C LEU A 74 -1.92 -16.54 22.09
N HIS A 75 -2.69 -15.70 22.79
CA HIS A 75 -4.04 -15.32 22.40
C HIS A 75 -4.21 -13.80 22.43
N PRO A 76 -3.65 -13.08 21.44
CA PRO A 76 -3.84 -11.65 21.32
C PRO A 76 -5.33 -11.27 21.27
N PRO A 77 -5.72 -10.05 21.67
CA PRO A 77 -7.11 -9.58 21.65
C PRO A 77 -7.60 -9.29 20.22
N GLN A 78 -7.69 -10.33 19.39
CA GLN A 78 -7.95 -10.25 17.95
C GLN A 78 -9.21 -9.46 17.62
N GLN A 79 -10.31 -9.64 18.37
CA GLN A 79 -11.57 -8.94 18.12
C GLN A 79 -11.46 -7.43 18.37
N LEU A 80 -10.68 -7.00 19.37
CA LEU A 80 -10.46 -5.58 19.62
C LEU A 80 -9.56 -4.97 18.54
N ILE A 81 -8.48 -5.66 18.18
CA ILE A 81 -7.58 -5.25 17.10
C ILE A 81 -8.35 -5.10 15.78
N ARG A 82 -9.17 -6.08 15.39
CA ARG A 82 -9.99 -6.02 14.16
C ARG A 82 -10.99 -4.85 14.19
N ARG A 83 -11.58 -4.53 15.34
CA ARG A 83 -12.46 -3.35 15.47
C ARG A 83 -11.70 -2.04 15.27
N LEU A 84 -10.49 -1.91 15.80
CA LEU A 84 -9.65 -0.73 15.60
C LEU A 84 -9.21 -0.60 14.12
N LEU A 85 -8.77 -1.70 13.51
CA LEU A 85 -8.41 -1.75 12.10
C LEU A 85 -9.60 -1.43 11.18
N LYS A 86 -10.82 -1.85 11.56
CA LYS A 86 -12.05 -1.47 10.86
C LYS A 86 -12.34 0.02 10.94
N LYS A 87 -12.21 0.63 12.12
CA LYS A 87 -12.37 2.08 12.26
C LYS A 87 -11.37 2.87 11.42
N LEU A 88 -10.12 2.40 11.38
CA LEU A 88 -9.08 3.00 10.54
C LEU A 88 -9.35 2.78 9.05
N TYR A 89 -9.88 1.62 8.65
CA TYR A 89 -10.35 1.38 7.28
C TYR A 89 -11.46 2.37 6.89
N ASP A 90 -12.44 2.57 7.78
CA ASP A 90 -13.55 3.49 7.54
C ASP A 90 -13.08 4.94 7.39
N LEU A 91 -12.09 5.34 8.17
CA LEU A 91 -11.50 6.67 8.09
C LEU A 91 -10.64 6.87 6.83
N LEU A 92 -9.81 5.88 6.48
CA LEU A 92 -8.73 6.06 5.50
C LEU A 92 -9.05 5.53 4.10
N ILE A 93 -9.84 4.46 4.01
CA ILE A 93 -10.04 3.71 2.76
C ILE A 93 -11.45 3.91 2.22
N SER A 94 -12.46 3.93 3.10
CA SER A 94 -13.85 4.07 2.68
C SER A 94 -14.13 5.31 1.81
N PRO A 95 -13.49 6.48 2.03
CA PRO A 95 -13.66 7.64 1.15
C PRO A 95 -13.22 7.40 -0.31
N ALA A 96 -12.37 6.41 -0.55
CA ALA A 96 -11.83 6.08 -1.86
C ALA A 96 -12.49 4.85 -2.51
N ILE A 97 -13.50 4.23 -1.89
CA ILE A 97 -14.22 3.07 -2.43
C ILE A 97 -14.62 3.23 -3.91
N PRO A 98 -15.14 4.39 -4.36
CA PRO A 98 -15.54 4.54 -5.77
C PRO A 98 -14.40 4.37 -6.78
N LEU A 99 -13.15 4.57 -6.36
CA LEU A 99 -11.95 4.44 -7.19
C LEU A 99 -11.08 3.24 -6.78
N LEU A 100 -11.53 2.40 -5.85
CA LEU A 100 -10.78 1.19 -5.51
C LEU A 100 -10.63 0.32 -6.76
N PRO A 101 -9.44 -0.22 -6.99
CA PRO A 101 -9.21 -1.05 -8.15
C PRO A 101 -9.98 -2.37 -8.00
N SER A 102 -10.06 -3.12 -9.10
CA SER A 102 -10.57 -4.49 -9.07
C SER A 102 -9.70 -5.36 -8.12
N PRO A 103 -10.23 -6.48 -7.60
CA PRO A 103 -9.42 -7.45 -6.87
C PRO A 103 -8.17 -7.85 -7.67
N ALA A 104 -7.04 -8.00 -6.98
CA ALA A 104 -5.68 -8.13 -7.49
C ALA A 104 -5.10 -6.90 -8.21
N GLY A 105 -5.79 -5.76 -8.19
CA GLY A 105 -5.29 -4.47 -8.67
C GLY A 105 -4.25 -3.85 -7.73
N HIS A 106 -3.62 -2.77 -8.20
CA HIS A 106 -2.53 -2.12 -7.49
C HIS A 106 -3.04 -0.96 -6.63
N LEU A 107 -2.66 -0.96 -5.35
CA LEU A 107 -2.97 0.12 -4.42
C LEU A 107 -1.67 0.71 -3.88
N THR A 108 -1.35 1.94 -4.24
CA THR A 108 -0.16 2.64 -3.74
C THR A 108 -0.53 3.63 -2.67
N ILE A 109 0.09 3.48 -1.51
CA ILE A 109 -0.12 4.33 -0.34
C ILE A 109 1.02 5.34 -0.25
N VAL A 110 0.68 6.62 -0.19
CA VAL A 110 1.59 7.72 0.16
C VAL A 110 1.19 8.23 1.54
N PRO A 111 1.75 7.65 2.62
CA PRO A 111 1.40 8.03 3.98
C PRO A 111 1.93 9.44 4.32
N TYR A 112 1.36 10.04 5.36
CA TYR A 112 1.81 11.30 5.94
C TYR A 112 1.74 11.26 7.46
N GLY A 113 2.77 11.82 8.10
CA GLY A 113 2.84 11.94 9.57
C GLY A 113 2.69 10.60 10.28
N PRO A 114 1.76 10.45 11.24
CA PRO A 114 1.64 9.24 12.05
C PRO A 114 1.21 8.00 11.24
N LEU A 115 0.70 8.19 10.01
CA LEU A 115 0.31 7.09 9.12
C LEU A 115 1.52 6.29 8.60
N HIS A 116 2.75 6.80 8.72
CA HIS A 116 3.95 6.04 8.33
C HIS A 116 4.13 4.73 9.11
N GLN A 117 3.58 4.64 10.32
CA GLN A 117 3.68 3.46 11.17
C GLN A 117 2.47 2.53 11.06
N LEU A 118 1.42 2.93 10.33
CA LEU A 118 0.20 2.15 10.19
C LEU A 118 0.42 0.99 9.20
N PRO A 119 0.16 -0.27 9.59
CA PRO A 119 0.13 -1.38 8.64
C PRO A 119 -1.12 -1.32 7.76
N PHE A 120 -1.09 -0.53 6.67
CA PHE A 120 -2.25 -0.39 5.77
C PHE A 120 -2.74 -1.73 5.21
N HIS A 121 -1.83 -2.66 4.94
CA HIS A 121 -2.12 -4.04 4.56
C HIS A 121 -3.11 -4.76 5.49
N ALA A 122 -3.08 -4.42 6.78
CA ALA A 122 -3.91 -5.01 7.82
C ALA A 122 -5.21 -4.25 8.08
N LEU A 123 -5.52 -3.19 7.33
CA LEU A 123 -6.83 -2.55 7.44
C LEU A 123 -7.92 -3.55 7.03
N TYR A 124 -8.99 -3.58 7.83
CA TYR A 124 -10.02 -4.61 7.77
C TYR A 124 -11.33 -3.99 7.30
N ASP A 125 -11.90 -4.47 6.21
CA ASP A 125 -13.14 -3.92 5.64
C ASP A 125 -14.42 -4.43 6.35
N GLY A 126 -14.28 -5.28 7.36
CA GLY A 126 -15.38 -5.94 8.07
C GLY A 126 -15.57 -7.41 7.68
N SER A 127 -14.95 -7.84 6.58
CA SER A 127 -14.94 -9.20 6.06
C SER A 127 -13.51 -9.71 5.89
N ARG A 128 -12.66 -8.96 5.16
CA ARG A 128 -11.29 -9.30 4.74
C ARG A 128 -10.32 -8.16 5.02
N PHE A 129 -9.03 -8.48 5.05
CA PHE A 129 -7.93 -7.54 5.13
C PHE A 129 -7.53 -7.06 3.73
N LEU A 130 -7.07 -5.82 3.61
CA LEU A 130 -6.68 -5.25 2.31
C LEU A 130 -5.64 -6.09 1.56
N ILE A 131 -4.68 -6.69 2.26
CA ILE A 131 -3.65 -7.55 1.66
C ILE A 131 -4.22 -8.76 0.91
N GLU A 132 -5.43 -9.20 1.27
CA GLU A 132 -6.06 -10.37 0.65
C GLU A 132 -6.65 -10.06 -0.73
N ASP A 133 -6.87 -8.78 -1.02
CA ASP A 133 -7.53 -8.32 -2.25
C ASP A 133 -6.65 -7.43 -3.13
N TYR A 134 -5.60 -6.80 -2.60
CA TYR A 134 -4.83 -5.80 -3.33
C TYR A 134 -3.32 -6.04 -3.30
N GLN A 135 -2.66 -5.72 -4.41
CA GLN A 135 -1.21 -5.60 -4.47
C GLN A 135 -0.80 -4.22 -3.98
N MET A 136 -0.29 -4.14 -2.76
CA MET A 136 -0.03 -2.87 -2.08
C MET A 136 1.44 -2.46 -2.16
N ASN A 137 1.65 -1.18 -2.48
CA ASN A 137 2.98 -0.56 -2.51
C ASN A 137 2.98 0.70 -1.63
N TYR A 138 4.13 1.07 -1.08
CA TYR A 138 4.31 2.35 -0.39
C TYR A 138 5.25 3.25 -1.15
N LEU A 139 4.94 4.54 -1.13
CA LEU A 139 5.84 5.59 -1.58
C LEU A 139 5.97 6.63 -0.48
N PRO A 140 7.19 7.05 -0.10
CA PRO A 140 7.36 8.07 0.93
C PRO A 140 6.89 9.46 0.46
N ALA A 141 6.79 9.68 -0.85
CA ALA A 141 6.22 10.89 -1.46
C ALA A 141 5.67 10.59 -2.87
N SER A 142 4.59 11.27 -3.26
CA SER A 142 3.95 11.11 -4.57
C SER A 142 4.84 11.54 -5.74
N SER A 143 5.71 12.54 -5.55
CA SER A 143 6.66 13.03 -6.55
C SER A 143 7.69 12.00 -7.02
N LEU A 144 7.88 10.91 -6.27
CA LEU A 144 8.77 9.82 -6.65
C LEU A 144 8.20 8.93 -7.75
N LEU A 145 6.87 8.89 -7.97
CA LEU A 145 6.30 8.14 -9.09
C LEU A 145 6.87 8.59 -10.44
N VAL A 146 7.03 9.90 -10.62
CA VAL A 146 7.59 10.48 -11.84
C VAL A 146 9.04 9.98 -12.05
N HIS A 147 9.83 9.92 -10.98
CA HIS A 147 11.22 9.47 -11.06
C HIS A 147 11.34 7.96 -11.33
N LEU A 148 10.47 7.14 -10.72
CA LEU A 148 10.46 5.69 -10.95
C LEU A 148 10.02 5.34 -12.37
N GLY A 149 9.04 6.05 -12.93
CA GLY A 149 8.62 5.89 -14.32
C GLY A 149 9.73 6.23 -15.32
N MET A 150 10.53 7.28 -15.05
CA MET A 150 11.63 7.71 -15.93
C MET A 150 12.85 6.77 -15.91
N GLN A 151 13.07 6.02 -14.84
CA GLN A 151 14.19 5.07 -14.75
C GLN A 151 13.94 3.77 -15.53
N ASN A 152 12.69 3.30 -15.57
CA ASN A 152 12.32 2.12 -16.35
C ASN A 152 12.42 2.35 -17.86
N ASP A 153 12.21 3.58 -18.33
CA ASP A 153 12.30 3.91 -19.76
C ASP A 153 13.77 3.99 -20.24
N LYS A 154 14.69 4.44 -19.38
CA LYS A 154 16.14 4.48 -19.69
C LYS A 154 16.79 3.09 -19.69
N GLN A 155 16.33 2.14 -18.88
CA GLN A 155 16.89 0.78 -18.83
C GLN A 155 16.45 -0.11 -20.01
N ASN A 156 15.39 0.26 -20.73
CA ASN A 156 14.87 -0.52 -21.86
C ASN A 156 15.47 -0.10 -23.22
N GLY A 157 16.37 0.88 -23.24
CA GLY A 157 16.95 1.48 -24.45
C GLY A 157 18.36 1.00 -24.84
N ASP A 158 19.12 0.37 -23.95
CA ASP A 158 20.49 -0.09 -24.23
C ASP A 158 20.65 -1.58 -23.88
N SER A 159 20.18 -2.42 -24.80
CA SER A 159 20.56 -3.84 -24.84
C SER A 159 21.96 -3.99 -25.45
N ALA A 160 22.99 -3.61 -24.72
CA ALA A 160 24.36 -4.06 -24.96
C ALA A 160 25.23 -3.89 -23.70
N SER A 161 25.48 -5.02 -23.03
CA SER A 161 26.60 -5.23 -22.10
C SER A 161 26.75 -4.24 -20.93
N ALA A 162 25.99 -4.46 -19.86
CA ALA A 162 26.44 -4.17 -18.51
C ALA A 162 26.14 -5.39 -17.65
N GLU A 163 27.20 -6.12 -17.29
CA GLU A 163 27.16 -7.15 -16.26
C GLU A 163 26.54 -6.53 -15.00
N ILE A 164 25.37 -7.02 -14.61
CA ILE A 164 24.80 -6.76 -13.29
C ILE A 164 25.77 -7.44 -12.32
N SER A 165 26.73 -6.66 -11.80
CA SER A 165 27.48 -7.04 -10.61
C SER A 165 26.42 -7.33 -9.54
N ALA A 166 26.28 -8.60 -9.21
CA ALA A 166 25.41 -9.10 -8.16
C ALA A 166 25.89 -8.51 -6.83
N ALA A 167 25.50 -7.27 -6.55
CA ALA A 167 25.67 -6.66 -5.25
C ALA A 167 24.82 -7.50 -4.30
N HIS A 168 25.51 -8.23 -3.41
CA HIS A 168 24.87 -9.01 -2.37
C HIS A 168 23.82 -8.14 -1.65
N PRO A 169 22.56 -8.59 -1.53
CA PRO A 169 21.56 -7.82 -0.83
C PRO A 169 22.02 -7.64 0.62
N LEU A 170 22.01 -6.39 1.09
CA LEU A 170 22.28 -6.09 2.50
C LEU A 170 21.04 -6.49 3.31
N VAL A 171 21.15 -7.58 4.06
CA VAL A 171 20.11 -8.01 5.01
C VAL A 171 20.43 -7.39 6.36
N LEU A 172 19.56 -6.50 6.84
CA LEU A 172 19.64 -5.90 8.18
C LEU A 172 18.61 -6.58 9.08
N ALA A 173 19.09 -7.16 10.19
CA ALA A 173 18.24 -7.85 11.16
C ALA A 173 18.19 -7.04 12.47
N TYR A 174 16.99 -6.82 13.01
CA TYR A 174 16.77 -6.08 14.26
C TYR A 174 16.01 -6.96 15.24
N SER A 175 16.56 -7.15 16.45
CA SER A 175 16.07 -8.13 17.43
C SER A 175 15.24 -7.54 18.57
N ASP A 176 14.99 -6.23 18.54
CA ASP A 176 14.23 -5.50 19.58
C ASP A 176 14.66 -5.92 20.99
N ASP A 177 15.90 -5.60 21.37
CA ASP A 177 16.52 -5.98 22.66
C ASP A 177 16.52 -7.50 22.98
N GLY A 178 16.44 -8.36 21.96
CA GLY A 178 16.50 -9.81 22.10
C GLY A 178 15.13 -10.48 22.29
N HIS A 179 14.04 -9.72 22.16
CA HIS A 179 12.68 -10.25 22.29
C HIS A 179 12.24 -11.11 21.09
N LEU A 180 12.90 -10.97 19.94
CA LEU A 180 12.60 -11.76 18.75
C LEU A 180 13.61 -12.93 18.61
N LEU A 181 13.24 -14.06 19.19
CA LEU A 181 14.07 -15.26 19.38
C LEU A 181 14.64 -15.90 18.08
N ARG A 182 14.16 -15.52 16.89
CA ARG A 182 14.55 -16.14 15.60
C ARG A 182 15.17 -15.18 14.58
N VAL A 183 15.48 -13.95 14.97
CA VAL A 183 16.04 -12.92 14.07
C VAL A 183 17.34 -13.39 13.40
N HIS A 184 18.14 -14.21 14.09
CA HIS A 184 19.36 -14.77 13.54
C HIS A 184 19.14 -15.88 12.51
N ASP A 185 18.00 -16.59 12.57
CA ASP A 185 17.63 -17.63 11.61
C ASP A 185 17.00 -17.04 10.35
N GLU A 186 16.36 -15.86 10.46
CA GLU A 186 15.70 -15.15 9.36
C GLU A 186 16.67 -14.33 8.50
N ALA A 187 17.83 -13.96 9.06
CA ALA A 187 18.84 -13.14 8.39
C ALA A 187 19.90 -13.94 7.59
N ARG A 188 19.71 -15.26 7.44
CA ARG A 188 20.62 -16.17 6.74
C ARG A 188 20.21 -16.44 5.30
#